data_AF-A0A3N5R5U9-F1
#
_entry.id   AF-A0A3N5R5U9-F1
#
_cell.length_a   1.000
_cell.length_b   1.000
_cell.length_c   1.000
_cell.angle_alpha   90.00
_cell.angle_beta   90.00
_cell.angle_gamma   90.00
#
_symmetry.space_group_name_H-M   'P 1'
#
loop_
_entity.id
_entity.type
_entity.pdbx_description
1 polymer ?
#
loop_
_entity_poly.entity_id
_entity_poly.type
_entity_poly.pdbx_seq_one_letter_code
_entity_poly.pdbx_strand_id
1 'polypeptide(L)'
;MDGVIFQRTYPLGDDYDGIKHRAAEYLGKWLGYPNLYRFDDTNRSITFSSERLIPPHSTNRPRVMLLFSNPHPHSVYQGMFLSPNSNGRGSDFWPLMADSSWLPIPGENRYPKQLADICLNAKYPGPFDLIFFCYYPFSTRYPDDIRKIFGIEYFREVIEPEASEEFRKNIFETSAAAVVTFNKEIFNIVSKAQVERTIDTLRQGEIIRSQIKGIARDIPIYLTFPTGWRYHKEYKQLRKVSLEKIRKDIEKKIL
;
A
#
# COMPACT_ATOMS: atom_id res chain seq x y z
N MET A 1 18.37 4.95 -1.94
CA MET A 1 17.22 5.78 -1.51
C MET A 1 16.75 5.12 -0.23
N ASP A 2 17.17 5.64 0.92
CA ASP A 2 17.29 4.82 2.13
C ASP A 2 16.27 5.25 3.20
N GLY A 3 15.02 5.47 2.78
CA GLY A 3 13.96 5.93 3.67
C GLY A 3 12.58 5.52 3.20
N VAL A 4 11.65 5.46 4.15
CA VAL A 4 10.24 5.14 3.87
C VAL A 4 9.56 6.28 3.11
N ILE A 5 9.95 7.52 3.36
CA ILE A 5 9.31 8.71 2.78
C ILE A 5 10.07 9.18 1.54
N PHE A 6 9.32 9.49 0.48
CA PHE A 6 9.84 10.12 -0.73
C PHE A 6 8.94 11.28 -1.15
N GLN A 7 9.46 12.17 -1.99
CA GLN A 7 8.70 13.28 -2.57
C GLN A 7 8.47 13.06 -4.07
N ARG A 8 7.33 13.54 -4.56
CA ARG A 8 6.98 13.55 -5.98
C ARG A 8 6.35 14.89 -6.34
N THR A 9 6.53 15.31 -7.59
CA THR A 9 5.93 16.54 -8.12
C THR A 9 5.06 16.20 -9.32
N TYR A 10 3.84 16.71 -9.32
CA TYR A 10 2.92 16.65 -10.46
C TYR A 10 2.81 18.04 -11.11
N PRO A 11 3.20 18.20 -12.39
CA PRO A 11 2.95 19.42 -13.14
C PRO A 11 1.47 19.48 -13.52
N LEU A 12 0.77 20.55 -13.13
CA LEU A 12 -0.70 20.63 -13.26
C LEU A 12 -1.15 21.50 -14.43
N GLY A 13 -0.28 22.36 -14.97
CA GLY A 13 -0.59 23.17 -16.14
C GLY A 13 -1.88 23.99 -15.96
N ASP A 14 -2.74 23.99 -16.96
CA ASP A 14 -3.97 24.79 -16.96
C ASP A 14 -4.96 24.37 -15.87
N ASP A 15 -4.93 23.10 -15.44
CA ASP A 15 -5.80 22.57 -14.38
C ASP A 15 -5.40 22.99 -12.96
N TYR A 16 -4.24 23.64 -12.81
CA TYR A 16 -3.64 23.98 -11.52
C TYR A 16 -4.60 24.62 -10.52
N ASP A 17 -5.28 25.71 -10.90
CA ASP A 17 -6.15 26.45 -9.99
C ASP A 17 -7.35 25.61 -9.54
N GLY A 18 -7.93 24.83 -10.48
CA GLY A 18 -9.02 23.92 -10.20
C GLY A 18 -8.61 22.78 -9.27
N ILE A 19 -7.45 22.17 -9.51
CA ILE A 19 -6.90 21.11 -8.66
C ILE A 19 -6.53 21.64 -7.28
N LYS A 20 -5.89 22.82 -7.20
CA LYS A 20 -5.54 23.47 -5.92
C LYS A 20 -6.79 23.77 -5.10
N HIS A 21 -7.85 24.25 -5.73
CA HIS A 21 -9.13 24.51 -5.07
C HIS A 21 -9.75 23.20 -4.53
N ARG A 22 -9.89 22.15 -5.35
CA ARG A 22 -10.44 20.86 -4.91
C ARG A 22 -9.56 20.20 -3.85
N ALA A 23 -8.25 20.33 -3.94
CA ALA A 23 -7.33 19.84 -2.93
C ALA A 23 -7.61 20.46 -1.55
N ALA A 24 -7.94 21.76 -1.48
CA ALA A 24 -8.33 22.40 -0.22
C ALA A 24 -9.56 21.75 0.43
N GLU A 25 -10.54 21.34 -0.38
CA GLU A 25 -11.75 20.65 0.07
C GLU A 25 -11.44 19.24 0.61
N TYR A 26 -10.76 18.41 -0.19
CA TYR A 26 -10.58 16.98 0.12
C TYR A 26 -9.42 16.70 1.08
N LEU A 27 -8.35 17.50 1.03
CA LEU A 27 -7.23 17.36 1.97
C LEU A 27 -7.50 18.09 3.29
N GLY A 28 -8.25 19.20 3.26
CA GLY A 28 -8.64 19.95 4.46
C GLY A 28 -7.48 20.18 5.42
N LYS A 29 -7.60 19.70 6.66
CA LYS A 29 -6.56 19.85 7.70
C LYS A 29 -5.20 19.27 7.34
N TRP A 30 -5.13 18.31 6.41
CA TRP A 30 -3.86 17.68 6.01
C TRP A 30 -2.96 18.63 5.21
N LEU A 31 -3.50 19.70 4.61
CA LEU A 31 -2.68 20.74 3.97
C LEU A 31 -1.80 21.49 4.98
N GLY A 32 -2.22 21.56 6.24
CA GLY A 32 -1.43 22.19 7.31
C GLY A 32 -0.32 21.28 7.87
N TYR A 33 -0.20 20.03 7.40
CA TYR A 33 0.86 19.14 7.87
C TYR A 33 2.19 19.54 7.21
N PRO A 34 3.28 19.65 7.98
CA PRO A 34 4.56 20.10 7.45
C PRO A 34 5.07 19.09 6.42
N ASN A 35 5.57 19.60 5.30
CA ASN A 35 6.22 18.83 4.23
C ASN A 35 5.33 17.78 3.53
N LEU A 36 4.00 17.75 3.76
CA LEU A 36 3.13 16.80 3.04
C LEU A 36 2.74 17.28 1.65
N TYR A 37 2.39 18.56 1.51
CA TYR A 37 1.98 19.14 0.23
C TYR A 37 2.57 20.54 0.09
N ARG A 38 3.07 20.87 -1.10
CA ARG A 38 3.57 22.19 -1.46
C ARG A 38 3.09 22.51 -2.86
N PHE A 39 2.17 23.47 -2.93
CA PHE A 39 1.75 24.08 -4.18
C PHE A 39 2.77 25.12 -4.62
N ASP A 40 3.17 25.07 -5.89
CA ASP A 40 4.07 26.02 -6.53
C ASP A 40 3.27 26.79 -7.58
N ASP A 41 2.87 28.02 -7.21
CA ASP A 41 2.07 28.90 -8.06
C ASP A 41 2.82 29.35 -9.31
N THR A 42 4.14 29.46 -9.22
CA THR A 42 5.00 29.89 -10.34
C THR A 42 5.08 28.80 -11.39
N ASN A 43 5.37 27.56 -10.97
CA ASN A 43 5.52 26.42 -11.86
C ASN A 43 4.23 25.65 -12.10
N ARG A 44 3.11 26.11 -11.52
CA ARG A 44 1.78 25.49 -11.60
C ARG A 44 1.86 23.98 -11.31
N SER A 45 2.46 23.63 -10.18
CA SER A 45 2.69 22.23 -9.79
C SER A 45 2.40 21.95 -8.33
N ILE A 46 2.25 20.67 -7.97
CA ILE A 46 2.15 20.22 -6.58
C ILE A 46 3.28 19.23 -6.28
N THR A 47 4.12 19.54 -5.31
CA THR A 47 5.03 18.58 -4.68
C THR A 47 4.35 17.97 -3.47
N PHE A 48 4.39 16.65 -3.31
CA PHE A 48 3.82 15.96 -2.17
C PHE A 48 4.74 14.86 -1.63
N SER A 49 4.58 14.54 -0.35
CA SER A 49 5.24 13.40 0.28
C SER A 49 4.37 12.15 0.22
N SER A 50 5.04 11.01 0.05
CA SER A 50 4.46 9.68 -0.04
C SER A 50 5.31 8.68 0.76
N GLU A 51 4.90 7.41 0.78
CA GLU A 51 5.61 6.33 1.47
C GLU A 51 5.80 5.11 0.56
N ARG A 52 7.00 4.52 0.65
CA ARG A 52 7.39 3.25 0.01
C ARG A 52 8.48 2.60 0.87
N LEU A 53 8.33 1.32 1.17
CA LEU A 53 9.33 0.57 1.94
C LEU A 53 9.79 -0.62 1.11
N ILE A 54 11.03 -0.54 0.62
CA ILE A 54 11.69 -1.64 -0.09
C ILE A 54 12.99 -1.93 0.65
N PRO A 55 13.16 -3.14 1.24
CA PRO A 55 14.44 -3.54 1.80
C PRO A 55 15.55 -3.46 0.73
N PRO A 56 16.64 -2.69 0.96
CA PRO A 56 17.68 -2.49 -0.04
C PRO A 56 18.47 -3.77 -0.32
N HIS A 57 18.54 -4.65 0.67
CA HIS A 57 19.19 -5.95 0.56
C HIS A 57 18.13 -7.05 0.60
N SER A 58 18.25 -8.04 -0.27
CA SER A 58 17.49 -9.27 -0.14
C SER A 58 18.23 -10.17 0.84
N THR A 59 17.48 -10.77 1.74
CA THR A 59 17.90 -12.01 2.39
C THR A 59 17.67 -13.17 1.40
N ASN A 60 17.93 -14.40 1.84
CA ASN A 60 17.60 -15.61 1.08
C ASN A 60 16.09 -15.95 1.11
N ARG A 61 15.25 -15.10 1.69
CA ARG A 61 13.80 -15.28 1.74
C ARG A 61 13.13 -14.77 0.47
N PRO A 62 11.98 -15.34 0.08
CA PRO A 62 11.18 -14.77 -0.99
C PRO A 62 10.74 -13.34 -0.68
N ARG A 63 10.80 -12.48 -1.71
CA ARG A 63 10.27 -11.12 -1.62
C ARG A 63 8.77 -11.09 -1.89
N VAL A 64 7.99 -10.59 -0.95
CA VAL A 64 6.53 -10.47 -1.09
C VAL A 64 6.13 -9.01 -0.96
N MET A 65 5.43 -8.50 -1.97
CA MET A 65 4.92 -7.14 -1.98
C MET A 65 3.54 -7.07 -1.33
N LEU A 66 3.41 -6.28 -0.27
CA LEU A 66 2.16 -5.84 0.31
C LEU A 66 1.71 -4.58 -0.43
N LEU A 67 0.67 -4.73 -1.25
CA LEU A 67 0.15 -3.69 -2.12
C LEU A 67 -1.08 -3.01 -1.49
N PHE A 68 -0.89 -1.75 -1.12
CA PHE A 68 -1.91 -0.85 -0.59
C PHE A 68 -2.44 0.06 -1.71
N SER A 69 -3.60 0.68 -1.48
CA SER A 69 -4.21 1.57 -2.46
C SER A 69 -3.49 2.90 -2.57
N ASN A 70 -3.38 3.60 -1.45
CA ASN A 70 -2.75 4.90 -1.35
C ASN A 70 -2.32 5.13 0.11
N PRO A 71 -1.35 6.02 0.37
CA PRO A 71 -0.91 6.29 1.71
C PRO A 71 -1.84 7.27 2.43
N HIS A 72 -2.08 7.03 3.71
CA HIS A 72 -2.82 7.99 4.54
C HIS A 72 -1.89 9.16 4.93
N PRO A 73 -2.32 10.44 4.84
CA PRO A 73 -1.46 11.60 5.11
C PRO A 73 -0.76 11.55 6.47
N HIS A 74 -1.48 11.09 7.51
CA HIS A 74 -0.91 10.92 8.84
C HIS A 74 0.18 9.82 8.90
N SER A 75 0.08 8.74 8.10
CA SER A 75 1.10 7.69 8.05
C SER A 75 2.40 8.22 7.42
N VAL A 76 2.27 8.97 6.33
CA VAL A 76 3.40 9.67 5.68
C VAL A 76 4.09 10.60 6.66
N TYR A 77 3.33 11.40 7.41
CA TYR A 77 3.87 12.32 8.42
C TYR A 77 4.60 11.59 9.56
N GLN A 78 4.08 10.44 10.01
CA GLN A 78 4.72 9.61 11.02
C GLN A 78 5.94 8.84 10.49
N GLY A 79 6.16 8.84 9.18
CA GLY A 79 7.30 8.15 8.56
C GLY A 79 7.11 6.64 8.41
N MET A 80 5.89 6.12 8.54
CA MET A 80 5.64 4.67 8.44
C MET A 80 4.19 4.35 8.06
N PHE A 81 4.05 3.36 7.18
CA PHE A 81 2.78 2.77 6.77
C PHE A 81 1.92 2.42 7.96
N LEU A 82 0.61 2.73 7.88
CA LEU A 82 -0.38 2.27 8.86
C LEU A 82 0.03 2.60 10.32
N SER A 83 0.74 3.73 10.51
CA SER A 83 1.06 4.29 11.82
C SER A 83 -0.20 4.55 12.65
N PRO A 84 -0.07 4.70 13.99
CA PRO A 84 -1.18 5.12 14.83
C PRO A 84 -1.91 6.32 14.25
N ASN A 85 -3.23 6.32 14.35
CA ASN A 85 -4.04 7.41 13.81
C ASN A 85 -3.85 8.70 14.62
N SER A 86 -4.50 9.79 14.22
CA SER A 86 -4.40 11.09 14.91
C SER A 86 -4.83 11.08 16.39
N ASN A 87 -5.51 10.03 16.85
CA ASN A 87 -5.93 9.83 18.24
C ASN A 87 -5.00 8.86 19.00
N GLY A 88 -3.85 8.51 18.42
CA GLY A 88 -2.87 7.58 19.00
C GLY A 88 -3.28 6.10 18.94
N ARG A 89 -4.42 5.76 18.33
CA ARG A 89 -4.85 4.36 18.21
C ARG A 89 -4.06 3.65 17.11
N GLY A 90 -3.35 2.59 17.48
CA GLY A 90 -2.59 1.75 16.56
C GLY A 90 -3.47 1.06 15.49
N SER A 91 -2.85 0.73 14.36
CA SER A 91 -3.49 -0.05 13.30
C SER A 91 -3.57 -1.54 13.68
N ASP A 92 -4.73 -2.17 13.44
CA ASP A 92 -4.92 -3.63 13.60
C ASP A 92 -4.08 -4.44 12.60
N PHE A 93 -3.48 -3.79 11.61
CA PHE A 93 -2.56 -4.43 10.67
C PHE A 93 -1.33 -5.02 11.37
N TRP A 94 -0.62 -4.25 12.20
CA TRP A 94 0.64 -4.71 12.79
C TRP A 94 0.47 -5.91 13.73
N PRO A 95 -0.52 -5.93 14.65
CA PRO A 95 -0.85 -7.14 15.41
C PRO A 95 -1.18 -8.34 14.52
N LEU A 96 -2.00 -8.15 13.48
CA LEU A 96 -2.35 -9.24 12.56
C LEU A 96 -1.14 -9.84 11.86
N MET A 97 -0.23 -9.00 11.36
CA MET A 97 0.97 -9.49 10.66
C MET A 97 1.89 -10.28 11.62
N ALA A 98 1.93 -9.91 12.89
CA ALA A 98 2.63 -10.68 13.91
C ALA A 98 1.92 -12.00 14.24
N ASP A 99 0.61 -11.95 14.46
CA ASP A 99 -0.21 -13.12 14.84
C ASP A 99 -0.30 -14.18 13.75
N SER A 100 -0.12 -13.79 12.48
CA SER A 100 -0.02 -14.66 11.31
C SER A 100 1.40 -15.13 11.00
N SER A 101 2.39 -14.73 11.82
CA SER A 101 3.81 -15.04 11.68
C SER A 101 4.47 -14.49 10.41
N TRP A 102 3.81 -13.59 9.66
CA TRP A 102 4.41 -12.89 8.53
C TRP A 102 5.49 -11.92 8.99
N LEU A 103 5.21 -11.20 10.07
CA LEU A 103 6.07 -10.17 10.63
C LEU A 103 5.99 -10.21 12.16
N PRO A 104 6.58 -11.23 12.82
CA PRO A 104 6.48 -11.47 14.27
C PRO A 104 7.30 -10.45 15.07
N ILE A 105 6.92 -9.17 15.00
CA ILE A 105 7.53 -8.07 15.75
C ILE A 105 6.77 -7.90 17.08
N PRO A 106 7.46 -7.94 18.24
CA PRO A 106 6.86 -7.69 19.55
C PRO A 106 6.15 -6.34 19.64
N GLY A 107 5.10 -6.25 20.46
CA GLY A 107 4.30 -5.04 20.61
C GLY A 107 5.11 -3.80 21.01
N GLU A 108 6.06 -3.95 21.93
CA GLU A 108 6.94 -2.86 22.37
C GLU A 108 7.81 -2.28 21.25
N ASN A 109 8.00 -2.99 20.14
CA ASN A 109 8.84 -2.57 19.02
C ASN A 109 8.04 -1.94 17.88
N ARG A 110 6.74 -1.67 18.09
CA ARG A 110 5.80 -1.20 17.04
C ARG A 110 5.68 0.33 16.97
N TYR A 111 6.74 1.06 17.26
CA TYR A 111 6.82 2.51 17.04
C TYR A 111 7.20 2.81 15.59
N PRO A 112 6.66 3.87 14.94
CA PRO A 112 6.86 4.12 13.51
C PRO A 112 8.31 4.05 13.03
N LYS A 113 9.23 4.80 13.66
CA LYS A 113 10.66 4.82 13.30
C LYS A 113 11.34 3.46 13.48
N GLN A 114 10.98 2.73 14.54
CA GLN A 114 11.56 1.42 14.83
C GLN A 114 11.03 0.36 13.85
N LEU A 115 9.74 0.40 13.52
CA LEU A 115 9.15 -0.47 12.50
C LEU A 115 9.78 -0.22 11.13
N ALA A 116 10.00 1.04 10.76
CA ALA A 116 10.70 1.40 9.55
C ALA A 116 12.09 0.77 9.51
N ASP A 117 12.90 0.92 10.57
CA ASP A 117 14.24 0.31 10.63
C ASP A 117 14.20 -1.21 10.55
N ILE A 118 13.30 -1.85 11.32
CA ILE A 118 13.16 -3.31 11.32
C ILE A 118 12.78 -3.82 9.93
N CYS A 119 11.82 -3.18 9.27
CA CYS A 119 11.34 -3.61 7.97
C CYS A 119 12.37 -3.34 6.87
N LEU A 120 12.99 -2.15 6.84
CA LEU A 120 14.02 -1.79 5.85
C LEU A 120 15.22 -2.74 5.93
N ASN A 121 15.66 -3.09 7.14
CA ASN A 121 16.79 -4.00 7.32
C ASN A 121 16.39 -5.48 7.41
N ALA A 122 15.11 -5.79 7.19
CA ALA A 122 14.55 -7.13 7.27
C ALA A 122 14.85 -7.88 8.60
N LYS A 123 14.99 -7.14 9.73
CA LYS A 123 15.38 -7.61 11.07
C LYS A 123 14.22 -8.27 11.83
N TYR A 124 13.63 -9.31 11.25
CA TYR A 124 12.53 -10.06 11.85
C TYR A 124 12.56 -11.53 11.39
N PRO A 125 12.13 -12.50 12.21
CA PRO A 125 12.21 -13.92 11.87
C PRO A 125 11.02 -14.41 11.01
N GLY A 126 10.49 -13.56 10.12
CA GLY A 126 9.37 -13.89 9.22
C GLY A 126 9.81 -14.70 7.99
N PRO A 127 8.85 -15.31 7.27
CA PRO A 127 9.12 -16.16 6.10
C PRO A 127 9.54 -15.38 4.85
N PHE A 128 9.30 -14.06 4.81
CA PHE A 128 9.43 -13.25 3.60
C PHE A 128 10.24 -11.98 3.86
N ASP A 129 10.86 -11.46 2.80
CA ASP A 129 11.29 -10.07 2.74
C ASP A 129 10.11 -9.22 2.22
N LEU A 130 9.49 -8.49 3.14
CA LEU A 130 8.28 -7.72 2.86
C LEU A 130 8.62 -6.37 2.22
N ILE A 131 7.97 -6.10 1.10
CA ILE A 131 7.95 -4.80 0.42
C ILE A 131 6.59 -4.14 0.70
N PHE A 132 6.56 -2.87 1.09
CA PHE A 132 5.34 -2.11 1.29
C PHE A 132 5.23 -1.08 0.18
N PHE A 133 4.15 -1.17 -0.60
CA PHE A 133 3.98 -0.37 -1.80
C PHE A 133 2.54 0.15 -1.89
N CYS A 134 2.37 1.44 -2.14
CA CYS A 134 1.07 2.03 -2.47
C CYS A 134 0.94 2.13 -3.99
N TYR A 135 -0.17 1.65 -4.55
CA TYR A 135 -0.41 1.73 -5.99
C TYR A 135 -0.47 3.18 -6.46
N TYR A 136 -1.28 4.01 -5.79
CA TYR A 136 -1.28 5.45 -5.99
C TYR A 136 -0.38 6.11 -4.94
N PRO A 137 0.63 6.89 -5.34
CA PRO A 137 1.56 7.52 -4.42
C PRO A 137 0.95 8.75 -3.71
N PHE A 138 -0.07 9.38 -4.29
CA PHE A 138 -0.64 10.59 -3.73
C PHE A 138 -1.37 10.30 -2.41
N SER A 139 -0.99 10.99 -1.33
CA SER A 139 -1.57 10.75 -0.01
C SER A 139 -2.94 11.41 0.12
N THR A 140 -3.93 10.64 0.57
CA THR A 140 -5.31 11.11 0.86
C THR A 140 -5.93 10.18 1.89
N ARG A 141 -7.06 10.58 2.49
CA ARG A 141 -7.78 9.70 3.41
C ARG A 141 -8.36 8.47 2.70
N TYR A 142 -8.88 8.67 1.49
CA TYR A 142 -9.45 7.61 0.66
C TYR A 142 -8.90 7.68 -0.78
N PRO A 143 -8.67 6.55 -1.46
CA PRO A 143 -8.18 6.52 -2.84
C PRO A 143 -9.03 7.34 -3.81
N ASP A 144 -10.36 7.29 -3.65
CA ASP A 144 -11.30 8.02 -4.51
C ASP A 144 -11.12 9.54 -4.47
N ASP A 145 -10.57 10.07 -3.38
CA ASP A 145 -10.32 11.50 -3.25
C ASP A 145 -9.24 11.96 -4.24
N ILE A 146 -8.34 11.08 -4.67
CA ILE A 146 -7.31 11.42 -5.67
C ILE A 146 -8.00 11.83 -6.97
N ARG A 147 -8.94 11.01 -7.48
CA ARG A 147 -9.69 11.32 -8.69
C ARG A 147 -10.53 12.60 -8.54
N LYS A 148 -11.09 12.86 -7.36
CA LYS A 148 -11.88 14.08 -7.10
C LYS A 148 -11.01 15.33 -7.07
N ILE A 149 -9.81 15.25 -6.50
CA ILE A 149 -8.84 16.36 -6.46
C ILE A 149 -8.34 16.67 -7.87
N PHE A 150 -7.83 15.66 -8.57
CA PHE A 150 -7.14 15.87 -9.85
C PHE A 150 -8.10 16.02 -11.04
N GLY A 151 -9.36 15.61 -10.91
CA GLY A 151 -10.27 15.52 -12.06
C GLY A 151 -10.09 14.21 -12.81
N ILE A 152 -11.07 13.83 -13.63
CA ILE A 152 -11.07 12.51 -14.29
C ILE A 152 -10.08 12.44 -15.44
N GLU A 153 -9.88 13.56 -16.14
CA GLU A 153 -8.95 13.72 -17.25
C GLU A 153 -7.52 13.53 -16.76
N TYR A 154 -7.04 14.42 -15.87
CA TYR A 154 -5.68 14.33 -15.30
C TYR A 154 -5.42 12.98 -14.61
N PHE A 155 -6.42 12.43 -13.91
CA PHE A 155 -6.28 11.12 -13.28
C PHE A 155 -6.02 10.00 -14.30
N ARG A 156 -6.77 9.97 -15.40
CA ARG A 156 -6.65 8.93 -16.45
C ARG A 156 -5.42 9.11 -17.33
N GLU A 157 -5.02 10.35 -17.59
CA GLU A 157 -3.93 10.65 -18.53
C GLU A 157 -2.57 10.62 -17.85
N VAL A 158 -2.51 10.95 -16.55
CA VAL A 158 -1.24 11.07 -15.82
C VAL A 158 -1.16 10.04 -14.68
N ILE A 159 -2.06 10.14 -13.69
CA ILE A 159 -1.89 9.41 -12.41
C ILE A 159 -2.03 7.89 -12.59
N GLU A 160 -3.07 7.42 -13.29
CA GLU A 160 -3.33 6.00 -13.47
C GLU A 160 -2.28 5.29 -14.35
N PRO A 161 -1.86 5.85 -15.50
CA PRO A 161 -0.76 5.31 -16.29
C PRO A 161 0.56 5.27 -15.50
N GLU A 162 0.92 6.36 -14.82
CA GLU A 162 2.14 6.44 -14.01
C GLU A 162 2.15 5.40 -12.88
N ALA A 163 1.03 5.28 -12.15
CA ALA A 163 0.88 4.27 -11.10
C ALA A 163 1.01 2.84 -11.65
N SER A 164 0.42 2.57 -12.82
CA SER A 164 0.51 1.26 -13.48
C SER A 164 1.93 0.93 -13.92
N GLU A 165 2.62 1.89 -14.54
CA GLU A 165 4.00 1.73 -14.99
C GLU A 165 4.94 1.53 -13.80
N GLU A 166 4.85 2.38 -12.78
CA GLU A 166 5.68 2.29 -11.59
C GLU A 166 5.46 0.98 -10.84
N PHE A 167 4.21 0.52 -10.70
CA PHE A 167 3.92 -0.79 -10.12
C PHE A 167 4.63 -1.91 -10.88
N ARG A 168 4.51 -1.96 -12.22
CA ARG A 168 5.18 -2.98 -13.05
C ARG A 168 6.70 -2.89 -12.90
N LYS A 169 7.26 -1.69 -12.97
CA LYS A 169 8.70 -1.43 -12.79
C LYS A 169 9.18 -1.97 -11.44
N ASN A 170 8.50 -1.65 -10.34
CA ASN A 170 8.89 -2.12 -9.01
C ASN A 170 8.75 -3.64 -8.87
N ILE A 171 7.78 -4.29 -9.53
CA ILE A 171 7.67 -5.76 -9.54
C ILE A 171 8.93 -6.41 -10.16
N PHE A 172 9.47 -5.82 -11.23
CA PHE A 172 10.71 -6.30 -11.86
C PHE A 172 11.94 -5.96 -11.02
N GLU A 173 12.13 -4.69 -10.65
CA GLU A 173 13.30 -4.22 -9.91
C GLU A 173 13.45 -4.90 -8.55
N THR A 174 12.34 -5.15 -7.86
CA THR A 174 12.38 -5.80 -6.55
C THR A 174 12.44 -7.32 -6.63
N SER A 175 12.23 -7.91 -7.82
CA SER A 175 12.07 -9.35 -8.00
C SER A 175 11.02 -9.96 -7.08
N ALA A 176 9.86 -9.29 -6.93
CA ALA A 176 8.77 -9.79 -6.10
C ALA A 176 8.28 -11.16 -6.61
N ALA A 177 8.29 -12.14 -5.71
CA ALA A 177 7.84 -13.51 -5.96
C ALA A 177 6.31 -13.64 -5.86
N ALA A 178 5.66 -12.76 -5.08
CA ALA A 178 4.22 -12.68 -4.95
C ALA A 178 3.78 -11.26 -4.55
N VAL A 179 2.50 -10.95 -4.80
CA VAL A 179 1.85 -9.71 -4.36
C VAL A 179 0.64 -10.06 -3.50
N VAL A 180 0.46 -9.38 -2.37
CA VAL A 180 -0.75 -9.48 -1.54
C VAL A 180 -1.36 -8.11 -1.41
N THR A 181 -2.63 -7.96 -1.77
CA THR A 181 -3.37 -6.71 -1.60
C THR A 181 -4.52 -6.88 -0.63
N PHE A 182 -4.87 -5.75 0.01
CA PHE A 182 -5.94 -5.62 1.00
C PHE A 182 -7.12 -4.81 0.43
N ASN A 183 -7.14 -4.54 -0.87
CA ASN A 183 -8.17 -3.73 -1.52
C ASN A 183 -8.66 -4.42 -2.81
N LYS A 184 -9.98 -4.62 -2.91
CA LYS A 184 -10.65 -5.26 -4.06
C LYS A 184 -10.41 -4.49 -5.36
N GLU A 185 -10.55 -3.17 -5.34
CA GLU A 185 -10.41 -2.33 -6.54
C GLU A 185 -8.99 -2.39 -7.06
N ILE A 186 -8.00 -2.27 -6.16
CA ILE A 186 -6.59 -2.42 -6.54
C ILE A 186 -6.30 -3.81 -7.10
N PHE A 187 -6.83 -4.86 -6.48
CA PHE A 187 -6.74 -6.21 -7.04
C PHE A 187 -7.28 -6.24 -8.47
N ASN A 188 -8.52 -5.79 -8.69
CA ASN A 188 -9.18 -5.81 -10.00
C ASN A 188 -8.50 -4.92 -11.06
N ILE A 189 -7.76 -3.88 -10.65
CA ILE A 189 -6.96 -3.04 -11.54
C ILE A 189 -5.72 -3.81 -12.04
N VAL A 190 -5.00 -4.48 -11.14
CA VAL A 190 -3.69 -5.06 -11.45
C VAL A 190 -3.73 -6.55 -11.77
N SER A 191 -4.84 -7.25 -11.52
CA SER A 191 -5.00 -8.68 -11.76
C SER A 191 -5.52 -8.98 -13.18
N LYS A 192 -5.21 -10.17 -13.70
CA LYS A 192 -5.83 -10.70 -14.93
C LYS A 192 -7.30 -11.05 -14.72
N ALA A 193 -7.65 -11.62 -13.57
CA ALA A 193 -9.02 -11.99 -13.23
C ALA A 193 -9.62 -11.02 -12.21
N GLN A 194 -10.78 -10.47 -12.52
CA GLN A 194 -11.53 -9.62 -11.60
C GLN A 194 -12.42 -10.46 -10.68
N VAL A 195 -12.69 -9.92 -9.49
CA VAL A 195 -13.55 -10.56 -8.49
C VAL A 195 -14.63 -9.59 -8.05
N GLU A 196 -15.83 -10.10 -7.77
CA GLU A 196 -16.95 -9.30 -7.30
C GLU A 196 -17.27 -9.50 -5.81
N ARG A 197 -17.40 -10.76 -5.38
CA ARG A 197 -17.76 -11.15 -4.01
C ARG A 197 -16.54 -11.63 -3.24
N THR A 198 -15.86 -10.72 -2.56
CA THR A 198 -14.57 -11.02 -1.93
C THR A 198 -14.72 -11.50 -0.49
N ILE A 199 -15.58 -10.83 0.29
CA ILE A 199 -15.71 -11.12 1.73
C ILE A 199 -16.30 -12.51 2.00
N ASP A 200 -17.33 -12.93 1.27
CA ASP A 200 -17.95 -14.25 1.49
C ASP A 200 -16.99 -15.40 1.12
N THR A 201 -16.32 -15.27 -0.03
CA THR A 201 -15.25 -16.17 -0.49
C THR A 201 -14.14 -16.32 0.56
N LEU A 202 -13.65 -15.20 1.10
CA LEU A 202 -12.63 -15.22 2.16
C LEU A 202 -13.15 -15.80 3.49
N ARG A 203 -14.45 -15.59 3.83
CA ARG A 203 -15.08 -16.18 5.02
C ARG A 203 -15.25 -17.69 4.93
N GLN A 204 -15.50 -18.20 3.73
CA GLN A 204 -15.49 -19.65 3.43
C GLN A 204 -14.06 -20.23 3.50
N GLY A 205 -13.05 -19.37 3.66
CA GLY A 205 -11.65 -19.74 3.78
C GLY A 205 -11.00 -20.01 2.42
N GLU A 206 -11.61 -19.58 1.32
CA GLU A 206 -11.00 -19.72 0.00
C GLU A 206 -9.86 -18.70 -0.18
N ILE A 207 -8.91 -19.05 -1.06
CA ILE A 207 -7.84 -18.15 -1.47
C ILE A 207 -8.30 -17.44 -2.74
N ILE A 208 -8.39 -16.12 -2.71
CA ILE A 208 -8.57 -15.31 -3.91
C ILE A 208 -7.20 -15.03 -4.52
N ARG A 209 -6.95 -15.60 -5.71
CA ARG A 209 -5.67 -15.53 -6.41
C ARG A 209 -5.88 -15.26 -7.89
N SER A 210 -4.96 -14.50 -8.48
CA SER A 210 -4.83 -14.30 -9.92
C SER A 210 -3.35 -14.17 -10.28
N GLN A 211 -3.06 -13.88 -11.55
CA GLN A 211 -1.77 -13.38 -12.01
C GLN A 211 -1.82 -11.87 -12.22
N ILE A 212 -0.67 -11.21 -12.17
CA ILE A 212 -0.54 -9.79 -12.50
C ILE A 212 -0.79 -9.57 -14.00
N LYS A 213 -1.62 -8.58 -14.34
CA LYS A 213 -1.92 -8.16 -15.71
C LYS A 213 -0.73 -7.44 -16.32
N GLY A 214 -0.45 -7.72 -17.59
CA GLY A 214 0.62 -7.02 -18.34
C GLY A 214 2.04 -7.43 -17.97
N ILE A 215 2.22 -8.49 -17.17
CA ILE A 215 3.52 -9.07 -16.85
C ILE A 215 3.57 -10.51 -17.37
N ALA A 216 4.64 -10.86 -18.09
CA ALA A 216 4.81 -12.19 -18.67
C ALA A 216 5.18 -13.26 -17.62
N ARG A 217 5.94 -12.87 -16.58
CA ARG A 217 6.31 -13.75 -15.46
C ARG A 217 5.06 -14.18 -14.68
N ASP A 218 4.99 -15.46 -14.30
CA ASP A 218 3.90 -16.02 -13.47
C ASP A 218 4.03 -15.57 -12.00
N ILE A 219 3.74 -14.30 -11.74
CA ILE A 219 3.75 -13.74 -10.38
C ILE A 219 2.32 -13.76 -9.83
N PRO A 220 2.03 -14.60 -8.82
CA PRO A 220 0.71 -14.64 -8.22
C PRO A 220 0.42 -13.34 -7.46
N ILE A 221 -0.80 -12.85 -7.62
CA ILE A 221 -1.39 -11.81 -6.77
C ILE A 221 -2.54 -12.41 -5.97
N TYR A 222 -2.58 -12.09 -4.68
CA TYR A 222 -3.60 -12.52 -3.74
C TYR A 222 -4.40 -11.33 -3.23
N LEU A 223 -5.70 -11.53 -3.05
CA LEU A 223 -6.56 -10.61 -2.30
C LEU A 223 -6.86 -11.21 -0.93
N THR A 224 -6.67 -10.42 0.12
CA THR A 224 -7.14 -10.75 1.47
C THR A 224 -8.10 -9.68 1.99
N PHE A 225 -8.55 -9.84 3.23
CA PHE A 225 -9.46 -8.91 3.88
C PHE A 225 -8.88 -7.49 3.99
N PRO A 226 -9.70 -6.44 3.85
CA PRO A 226 -9.25 -5.08 4.07
C PRO A 226 -8.64 -4.84 5.44
N THR A 227 -7.64 -3.96 5.50
CA THR A 227 -6.92 -3.65 6.75
C THR A 227 -7.83 -3.12 7.86
N GLY A 228 -8.90 -2.40 7.49
CA GLY A 228 -9.93 -1.87 8.38
C GLY A 228 -11.16 -2.76 8.59
N TRP A 229 -11.22 -3.96 8.01
CA TRP A 229 -12.40 -4.83 8.12
C TRP A 229 -12.53 -5.40 9.54
N ARG A 230 -13.66 -5.06 10.20
CA ARG A 230 -13.93 -5.37 11.62
C ARG A 230 -15.41 -5.68 11.92
N TYR A 231 -16.23 -5.88 10.89
CA TYR A 231 -17.69 -6.00 11.03
C TYR A 231 -18.16 -7.42 11.40
N HIS A 232 -17.27 -8.40 11.42
CA HIS A 232 -17.57 -9.79 11.80
C HIS A 232 -16.98 -10.10 13.16
N LYS A 233 -17.68 -10.82 14.04
CA LYS A 233 -17.20 -11.18 15.39
C LYS A 233 -15.81 -11.86 15.41
N GLU A 234 -15.53 -12.68 14.40
CA GLU A 234 -14.28 -13.44 14.24
C GLU A 234 -13.29 -12.79 13.27
N TYR A 235 -13.43 -11.49 12.97
CA TYR A 235 -12.62 -10.84 11.92
C TYR A 235 -11.11 -11.05 12.10
N LYS A 236 -10.59 -11.04 13.34
CA LYS A 236 -9.17 -11.28 13.62
C LYS A 236 -8.72 -12.68 13.18
N GLN A 237 -9.49 -13.70 13.57
CA GLN A 237 -9.18 -15.09 13.24
C GLN A 237 -9.30 -15.34 11.73
N LEU A 238 -10.34 -14.80 11.08
CA LEU A 238 -10.53 -14.94 9.63
C LEU A 238 -9.39 -14.28 8.85
N ARG A 239 -8.95 -13.08 9.26
CA ARG A 239 -7.80 -12.40 8.68
C ARG A 239 -6.52 -13.21 8.83
N LYS A 240 -6.28 -13.74 10.03
CA LYS A 240 -5.11 -14.59 10.33
C LYS A 240 -5.10 -15.84 9.44
N VAL A 241 -6.21 -16.59 9.39
CA VAL A 241 -6.34 -17.81 8.58
C VAL A 241 -6.15 -17.52 7.09
N SER A 242 -6.69 -16.40 6.59
CA SER A 242 -6.48 -15.99 5.19
C SER A 242 -5.00 -15.77 4.88
N LEU A 243 -4.29 -15.02 5.72
CA LEU A 243 -2.84 -14.78 5.56
C LEU A 243 -2.00 -16.05 5.70
N GLU A 244 -2.36 -16.96 6.61
CA GLU A 244 -1.68 -18.25 6.74
C GLU A 244 -1.85 -19.13 5.50
N LYS A 245 -3.04 -19.14 4.90
CA LYS A 245 -3.31 -19.87 3.64
C LYS A 245 -2.52 -19.28 2.48
N ILE A 246 -2.47 -17.95 2.35
CA ILE A 246 -1.66 -17.27 1.34
C ILE A 246 -0.17 -17.59 1.54
N ARG A 247 0.34 -17.53 2.77
CA ARG A 247 1.73 -17.89 3.09
C ARG A 247 2.07 -19.30 2.61
N LYS A 248 1.24 -20.28 2.95
CA LYS A 248 1.44 -21.68 2.54
C LYS A 248 1.39 -21.86 1.02
N ASP A 249 0.55 -21.11 0.31
CA ASP A 249 0.48 -21.17 -1.17
C ASP A 249 1.76 -20.58 -1.80
N ILE A 250 2.29 -19.50 -1.24
CA ILE A 250 3.56 -18.88 -1.69
C ILE A 250 4.72 -19.85 -1.44
N GLU A 251 4.85 -20.41 -0.23
CA GLU A 251 5.92 -21.35 0.13
C GLU A 251 5.94 -22.58 -0.79
N LYS A 252 4.78 -23.14 -1.14
CA LYS A 252 4.65 -24.29 -2.05
C LYS A 252 5.06 -24.01 -3.50
N LYS A 253 5.06 -22.75 -3.93
CA LYS A 253 5.40 -22.37 -5.30
C LYS A 253 6.88 -22.04 -5.50
N ILE A 254 7.59 -21.79 -4.40
CA ILE A 254 8.98 -21.33 -4.42
C ILE A 254 9.95 -22.45 -4.03
N LEU A 255 9.48 -23.43 -3.24
CA LEU A 255 10.15 -24.70 -2.97
C LEU A 255 9.81 -25.73 -4.04
#